data_AF-A0A2E0N8F0-F1
#
_entry.id   AF-A0A2E0N8F0-F1
#
_cell.length_a   1.000
_cell.length_b   1.000
_cell.length_c   1.000
_cell.angle_alpha   90.00
_cell.angle_beta   90.00
_cell.angle_gamma   90.00
#
_symmetry.space_group_name_H-M   'P 1'
#
loop_
_entity.id
_entity.type
_entity.pdbx_description
1 polymer ?
#
loop_
_entity_poly.entity_id
_entity_poly.type
_entity_poly.pdbx_seq_one_letter_code
_entity_poly.pdbx_strand_id
1 'polypeptide(L)'
;MNMKAYRITGTVPLGSVTQKFTQDVVASTIDEAQNKVFSTLGGRHKVNRRQISIDTTEEINPNKSRAPKVIHHFRDNIEASSEEE
;
A
#
# COMPACT_ATOMS: atom_id res chain seq x y z
N MET A 1 15.68 9.57 5.14
CA MET A 1 14.30 9.70 4.60
C MET A 1 13.37 8.95 5.54
N ASN A 2 12.32 9.58 6.05
CA ASN A 2 11.42 8.93 7.00
C ASN A 2 10.41 8.07 6.23
N MET A 3 10.50 6.76 6.36
CA MET A 3 9.60 5.83 5.69
C MET A 3 8.33 5.64 6.51
N LYS A 4 7.19 5.66 5.85
CA LYS A 4 5.87 5.50 6.44
C LYS A 4 5.11 4.38 5.74
N ALA A 5 4.16 3.78 6.45
CA ALA A 5 3.25 2.80 5.87
C ALA A 5 1.98 3.51 5.39
N TYR A 6 1.61 3.28 4.14
CA TYR A 6 0.40 3.80 3.54
C TYR A 6 -0.51 2.67 3.10
N ARG A 7 -1.80 2.79 3.41
CA ARG A 7 -2.86 1.94 2.88
C ARG A 7 -3.57 2.69 1.76
N ILE A 8 -3.59 2.09 0.59
CA ILE A 8 -4.28 2.63 -0.58
C ILE A 8 -5.39 1.67 -0.94
N THR A 9 -6.61 2.20 -1.01
CA THR A 9 -7.77 1.47 -1.49
C THR A 9 -8.27 2.09 -2.79
N GLY A 10 -8.91 1.26 -3.60
CA GLY A 10 -9.42 1.71 -4.88
C GLY A 10 -10.10 0.61 -5.63
N THR A 11 -10.38 0.87 -6.89
CA THR A 11 -10.96 -0.07 -7.83
C THR A 11 -10.14 -0.18 -9.12
N VAL A 12 -10.15 -1.38 -9.70
CA VAL A 12 -9.53 -1.65 -11.00
C VAL A 12 -10.49 -2.45 -11.88
N PRO A 13 -10.57 -2.17 -13.18
CA PRO A 13 -11.30 -3.01 -14.12
C PRO A 13 -10.44 -4.24 -14.45
N LEU A 14 -10.92 -5.42 -14.11
CA LEU A 14 -10.37 -6.71 -14.53
C LEU A 14 -11.34 -7.35 -15.52
N GLY A 15 -11.12 -7.10 -16.81
CA GLY A 15 -11.99 -7.61 -17.87
C GLY A 15 -13.38 -6.98 -17.80
N SER A 16 -14.40 -7.79 -17.50
CA SER A 16 -15.80 -7.36 -17.43
C SER A 16 -16.24 -6.85 -16.05
N VAL A 17 -15.41 -6.99 -15.02
CA VAL A 17 -15.77 -6.67 -13.63
C VAL A 17 -14.82 -5.64 -13.04
N THR A 18 -15.38 -4.71 -12.27
CA THR A 18 -14.60 -3.78 -11.43
C THR A 18 -14.34 -4.43 -10.07
N GLN A 19 -13.07 -4.61 -9.71
CA GLN A 19 -12.65 -5.22 -8.46
C GLN A 19 -12.07 -4.16 -7.52
N LYS A 20 -12.50 -4.19 -6.25
CA LYS A 20 -11.89 -3.39 -5.17
C LYS A 20 -10.54 -3.99 -4.78
N PHE A 21 -9.54 -3.14 -4.55
CA PHE A 21 -8.25 -3.54 -4.03
C PHE A 21 -7.91 -2.76 -2.75
N THR A 22 -7.05 -3.36 -1.95
CA THR A 22 -6.42 -2.73 -0.79
C THR A 22 -4.96 -3.15 -0.81
N GLN A 23 -4.06 -2.17 -0.86
CA GLN A 23 -2.63 -2.41 -0.94
C GLN A 23 -1.92 -1.54 0.09
N ASP A 24 -1.15 -2.20 0.95
CA ASP A 24 -0.29 -1.52 1.91
C ASP A 24 1.13 -1.42 1.31
N VAL A 25 1.71 -0.22 1.35
CA VAL A 25 3.03 0.08 0.79
C VAL A 25 3.86 0.92 1.76
N VAL A 26 5.17 0.71 1.73
CA VAL A 26 6.13 1.58 2.40
C VAL A 26 6.54 2.68 1.43
N ALA A 27 6.47 3.94 1.84
CA ALA A 27 6.94 5.07 1.05
C ALA A 27 7.33 6.26 1.93
N SER A 28 8.07 7.21 1.35
CA SER A 28 8.39 8.48 2.02
C SER A 28 7.29 9.53 1.87
N THR A 29 6.53 9.48 0.76
CA THR A 29 5.45 10.40 0.44
C THR A 29 4.23 9.67 -0.13
N ILE A 30 3.09 10.35 -0.14
CA ILE A 30 1.84 9.87 -0.74
C ILE A 30 2.04 9.59 -2.24
N ASP A 31 2.69 10.49 -2.97
CA ASP A 31 2.93 10.32 -4.41
C ASP A 31 3.78 9.07 -4.71
N GLU A 32 4.81 8.82 -3.89
CA GLU A 32 5.64 7.62 -4.03
C GLU A 32 4.83 6.35 -3.70
N ALA A 33 3.96 6.39 -2.69
CA ALA A 33 3.06 5.29 -2.35
C ALA A 33 2.13 4.95 -3.52
N GLN A 34 1.48 5.96 -4.11
CA GLN A 34 0.60 5.78 -5.27
C GLN A 34 1.36 5.23 -6.48
N ASN A 35 2.55 5.76 -6.76
CA ASN A 35 3.41 5.26 -7.84
C ASN A 35 3.78 3.78 -7.67
N LYS A 36 4.03 3.33 -6.43
CA LYS A 36 4.28 1.91 -6.11
C LYS A 36 3.05 1.03 -6.36
N VAL A 37 1.86 1.51 -6.00
CA VAL A 37 0.60 0.81 -6.27
C VAL A 37 0.36 0.70 -7.77
N PHE A 38 0.49 1.79 -8.52
CA PHE A 38 0.36 1.79 -9.98
C PHE A 38 1.34 0.84 -10.66
N SER A 39 2.60 0.81 -10.21
CA SER A 39 3.61 -0.08 -10.77
C SER A 39 3.30 -1.55 -10.48
N THR A 40 2.79 -1.85 -9.27
CA THR A 40 2.38 -3.20 -8.89
C THR A 40 1.18 -3.68 -9.71
N LEU A 41 0.15 -2.84 -9.85
CA LEU A 41 -1.07 -3.15 -10.60
C LEU A 41 -0.78 -3.28 -12.11
N GLY A 42 0.03 -2.39 -12.67
CA GLY A 42 0.41 -2.45 -14.08
C GLY A 42 1.29 -3.66 -14.40
N GLY A 43 2.24 -4.02 -13.52
CA GLY A 43 3.12 -5.16 -13.73
C GLY A 43 2.41 -6.50 -13.59
N ARG A 44 1.71 -6.70 -12.46
CA ARG A 44 1.10 -7.99 -12.08
C ARG A 44 -0.27 -8.21 -12.73
N HIS A 45 -1.08 -7.16 -12.85
CA HIS A 45 -2.47 -7.26 -13.31
C HIS A 45 -2.69 -6.66 -14.70
N LYS A 46 -1.64 -6.14 -15.35
CA LYS A 46 -1.68 -5.55 -16.71
C LYS A 46 -2.71 -4.43 -16.85
N VAL A 47 -2.93 -3.67 -15.77
CA VAL A 47 -3.87 -2.53 -15.74
C VAL A 47 -3.12 -1.23 -16.03
N ASN A 48 -3.63 -0.43 -16.97
CA ASN A 48 -3.05 0.89 -17.25
C ASN A 48 -3.34 1.87 -16.10
N ARG A 49 -2.42 2.78 -15.81
CA ARG A 49 -2.58 3.77 -14.71
C ARG A 49 -3.90 4.54 -14.77
N ARG A 50 -4.35 4.89 -15.99
CA ARG A 50 -5.60 5.63 -16.23
C ARG A 50 -6.87 4.84 -15.91
N GLN A 51 -6.78 3.52 -15.80
CA GLN A 51 -7.91 2.65 -15.48
C GLN A 51 -8.04 2.41 -13.97
N ILE A 52 -7.06 2.83 -13.16
CA ILE A 52 -7.04 2.60 -11.72
C ILE A 52 -7.71 3.79 -11.05
N SER A 53 -8.78 3.55 -10.31
CA SER A 53 -9.44 4.56 -9.48
C SER A 53 -8.97 4.38 -8.04
N ILE A 54 -8.35 5.41 -7.46
CA ILE A 54 -7.98 5.43 -6.05
C ILE A 54 -9.12 6.07 -5.26
N ASP A 55 -9.61 5.35 -4.26
CA ASP A 55 -10.70 5.81 -3.40
C ASP A 55 -10.14 6.54 -2.16
N THR A 56 -9.15 5.94 -1.49
CA THR A 56 -8.51 6.54 -0.30
C THR A 56 -7.01 6.28 -0.29
N THR A 57 -6.27 7.19 0.34
CA THR A 57 -4.85 7.00 0.65
C THR A 57 -4.61 7.51 2.06
N GLU A 58 -4.29 6.59 2.97
CA GLU A 58 -4.16 6.88 4.39
C GLU A 58 -2.82 6.38 4.92
N GLU A 59 -2.19 7.16 5.81
CA GLU A 59 -1.05 6.70 6.60
C GLU A 59 -1.56 5.76 7.70
N ILE A 60 -0.97 4.58 7.79
CA ILE A 60 -1.33 3.57 8.79
C ILE A 60 -0.16 3.27 9.71
N ASN A 61 -0.45 2.83 10.93
CA ASN A 61 0.59 2.24 11.77
C ASN A 61 1.05 0.92 11.12
N PRO A 62 2.36 0.69 10.94
CA PRO A 62 2.91 -0.55 10.38
C PRO A 62 2.37 -1.84 11.04
N ASN A 63 2.08 -1.82 12.35
CA ASN A 63 1.49 -2.94 13.11
C ASN A 63 0.13 -3.39 12.60
N LYS A 64 -0.64 -2.49 11.98
CA LYS A 64 -1.98 -2.79 11.44
C LYS A 64 -1.93 -3.27 9.98
N SER A 65 -0.74 -3.36 9.39
CA SER A 65 -0.58 -3.84 8.02
C SER A 65 -0.58 -5.35 7.97
N ARG A 66 -1.16 -5.91 6.90
CA ARG A 66 -1.09 -7.34 6.59
C ARG A 66 -0.08 -7.65 5.49
N ALA A 67 0.57 -6.63 4.92
CA ALA A 67 1.51 -6.80 3.83
C ALA A 67 2.88 -7.24 4.38
N PRO A 68 3.43 -8.40 3.94
CA PRO A 68 4.71 -8.88 4.44
C PRO A 68 5.86 -7.89 4.23
N LYS A 69 5.84 -7.13 3.13
CA LYS A 69 6.85 -6.10 2.84
C LYS A 69 6.85 -4.95 3.84
N VAL A 70 5.66 -4.55 4.32
CA VAL A 70 5.52 -3.48 5.32
C VAL A 70 6.00 -3.99 6.67
N ILE A 71 5.51 -5.15 7.10
CA ILE A 71 5.91 -5.77 8.36
C ILE A 71 7.42 -5.99 8.42
N HIS A 72 8.02 -6.54 7.37
CA HIS A 72 9.47 -6.75 7.30
C HIS A 72 10.26 -5.45 7.39
N HIS A 73 9.80 -4.37 6.74
CA HIS A 73 10.53 -3.11 6.75
C HIS A 73 10.52 -2.44 8.14
N PHE A 74 9.42 -2.59 8.88
CA PHE A 74 9.25 -1.96 10.18
C PHE A 74 9.50 -2.90 11.36
N ARG A 75 10.02 -4.12 11.13
CA ARG A 75 10.18 -5.16 12.16
C ARG A 75 10.78 -4.63 13.47
N ASP A 76 11.90 -3.91 13.39
CA ASP A 76 12.60 -3.39 14.58
C ASP A 76 11.79 -2.28 15.30
N ASN A 77 11.03 -1.49 14.54
CA ASN A 77 10.16 -0.44 15.09
C ASN A 77 8.86 -1.01 15.70
N ILE A 78 8.40 -2.16 15.19
CA ILE A 78 7.25 -2.89 15.70
C ILE A 78 7.58 -3.52 17.05
N GLU A 79 8.73 -4.19 17.16
CA GLU A 79 9.20 -4.84 18.39
C GLU A 79 9.33 -3.82 19.53
N ALA A 80 9.91 -2.64 19.27
CA ALA A 80 10.01 -1.55 20.26
C ALA A 80 8.66 -0.99 20.73
N SER A 81 7.62 -1.01 19.89
CA SER A 81 6.28 -0.53 20.27
C SER A 81 5.46 -1.55 21.04
N SER A 82 5.83 -2.83 20.98
CA SER A 82 5.17 -3.92 21.71
C SER A 82 5.77 -4.18 23.10
N GLU A 83 6.93 -3.61 23.40
CA GLU A 83 7.61 -3.74 24.70
C GLU A 83 7.19 -2.67 25.72
N GLU A 84 6.36 -1.69 25.33
CA GLU A 84 5.88 -0.60 26.20
C GLU A 84 4.45 -0.83 26.78
N GLU A 85 3.86 -2.03 26.63
CA GLU A 85 2.57 -2.43 27.27
C GLU A 85 2.73 -3.47 28.38
#